data_AF-A0A2N7HYZ0-F1
#
_entry.id   AF-A0A2N7HYZ0-F1
#
_cell.length_a   1.000
_cell.length_b   1.000
_cell.length_c   1.000
_cell.angle_alpha   90.00
_cell.angle_beta   90.00
_cell.angle_gamma   90.00
#
_symmetry.space_group_name_H-M   'P 1'
#
loop_
_entity.id
_entity.type
_entity.pdbx_description
1 polymer ?
#
loop_
_entity_poly.entity_id
_entity_poly.type
_entity_poly.pdbx_seq_one_letter_code
_entity_poly.pdbx_strand_id
1 'polypeptide(L)'
;MSKTAKIMNEDKLVKKALEVGFKMAKLQGFDLPNSSQPIKVKAVYLFLVEVNQITPLPDSKLDGANIKKRLALWIHNALPDNDPLK
;
A
#
# COMPACT_ATOMS: atom_id res chain seq x y z
N MET A 1 -14.92 4.24 -15.61
CA MET A 1 -14.61 5.61 -15.15
C MET A 1 -15.66 6.01 -14.12
N SER A 2 -15.47 5.65 -12.86
CA SER A 2 -16.45 5.94 -11.80
C SER A 2 -15.73 6.43 -10.56
N LYS A 3 -15.90 7.73 -10.29
CA LYS A 3 -15.83 8.47 -9.01
C LYS A 3 -14.73 8.05 -8.04
N THR A 4 -13.79 8.97 -7.82
CA THR A 4 -12.85 9.03 -6.70
C THR A 4 -13.61 8.81 -5.39
N ALA A 5 -13.70 7.57 -4.93
CA ALA A 5 -14.30 7.26 -3.66
C ALA A 5 -13.49 7.98 -2.58
N LYS A 6 -14.20 8.72 -1.73
CA LYS A 6 -13.60 9.38 -0.58
C LYS A 6 -13.01 8.26 0.27
N ILE A 7 -11.67 8.20 0.35
CA ILE A 7 -10.97 7.22 1.17
C ILE A 7 -11.38 7.46 2.63
N MET A 8 -12.39 6.74 3.09
CA MET A 8 -12.79 6.72 4.48
C MET A 8 -11.96 5.64 5.17
N ASN A 9 -11.30 5.97 6.27
CA ASN A 9 -10.42 5.08 7.03
C ASN A 9 -9.07 4.74 6.34
N GLU A 10 -8.31 5.77 5.96
CA GLU A 10 -6.95 5.60 5.43
C GLU A 10 -6.09 4.65 6.30
N ASP A 11 -6.15 4.75 7.63
CA ASP A 11 -5.42 3.84 8.53
C ASP A 11 -5.80 2.36 8.39
N LYS A 12 -7.09 2.06 8.16
CA LYS A 12 -7.55 0.67 7.95
C LYS A 12 -7.05 0.14 6.61
N LEU A 13 -7.11 0.98 5.58
CA LEU A 13 -6.60 0.63 4.25
C LEU A 13 -5.08 0.43 4.28
N VAL A 14 -4.31 1.29 4.95
CA VAL A 14 -2.87 1.09 5.11
C VAL A 14 -2.56 -0.23 5.81
N LYS A 15 -3.28 -0.58 6.89
CA LYS A 15 -3.11 -1.88 7.56
C LYS A 15 -3.39 -3.04 6.60
N LYS A 16 -4.47 -2.95 5.82
CA LYS A 16 -4.81 -3.98 4.83
C LYS A 16 -3.76 -4.08 3.73
N ALA A 17 -3.26 -2.94 3.25
CA ALA A 17 -2.22 -2.87 2.24
C ALA A 17 -0.93 -3.53 2.73
N LEU A 18 -0.56 -3.32 4.00
CA LEU A 18 0.57 -4.03 4.62
C LEU A 18 0.33 -5.54 4.62
N GLU A 19 -0.82 -6.02 5.13
CA GLU A 19 -1.12 -7.46 5.16
C GLU A 19 -1.03 -8.11 3.77
N VAL A 20 -1.60 -7.47 2.75
CA VAL A 20 -1.57 -7.99 1.38
C VAL A 20 -0.17 -7.89 0.80
N GLY A 21 0.54 -6.78 1.02
CA GLY A 21 1.91 -6.57 0.57
C GLY A 21 2.89 -7.59 1.14
N PHE A 22 2.82 -7.87 2.45
CA PHE A 22 3.65 -8.92 3.08
C PHE A 22 3.34 -10.32 2.54
N LYS A 23 2.06 -10.66 2.34
CA LYS A 23 1.67 -11.94 1.74
C LYS A 23 2.17 -12.05 0.31
N MET A 24 2.02 -10.99 -0.49
CA MET A 24 2.46 -10.94 -1.87
C MET A 24 3.98 -11.06 -1.99
N ALA A 25 4.73 -10.35 -1.13
CA ALA A 25 6.18 -10.47 -1.06
C ALA A 25 6.61 -11.92 -0.75
N LYS A 26 5.98 -12.54 0.25
CA LYS A 26 6.25 -13.94 0.61
C LYS A 26 5.96 -14.91 -0.53
N LEU A 27 4.88 -14.70 -1.29
CA LEU A 27 4.56 -15.50 -2.47
C LEU A 27 5.56 -15.31 -3.62
N GLN A 28 6.14 -14.11 -3.74
CA GLN A 28 7.22 -13.80 -4.67
C GLN A 28 8.61 -14.27 -4.17
N GLY A 29 8.69 -14.87 -2.98
CA GLY A 29 9.94 -15.34 -2.38
C GLY A 29 10.74 -14.27 -1.64
N PHE A 30 10.18 -13.08 -1.42
CA PHE A 30 10.79 -12.01 -0.64
C PHE A 30 10.32 -12.06 0.82
N ASP A 31 11.27 -11.88 1.75
CA ASP A 31 10.97 -11.72 3.18
C ASP A 31 11.17 -10.25 3.58
N LEU A 32 10.07 -9.55 3.86
CA LEU A 32 10.11 -8.14 4.20
C LEU A 32 10.43 -7.97 5.70
N PRO A 33 11.21 -6.94 6.08
CA PRO A 33 11.57 -6.69 7.47
C PRO A 33 10.32 -6.38 8.32
N ASN A 34 10.06 -7.24 9.30
CA ASN A 34 8.93 -7.12 10.23
C ASN A 34 9.27 -6.31 11.50
N SER A 35 10.05 -5.23 11.36
CA SER A 35 10.54 -4.39 12.47
C SER A 35 9.51 -3.36 12.93
N SER A 36 9.85 -2.06 12.98
CA SER A 36 8.93 -0.98 13.37
C SER A 36 7.92 -0.65 12.27
N GLN A 37 6.74 -0.12 12.64
CA GLN A 37 5.68 0.27 11.70
C GLN A 37 6.16 1.11 10.50
N PRO A 38 7.04 2.13 10.66
CA PRO A 38 7.51 2.93 9.53
C PRO A 38 8.37 2.12 8.55
N ILE A 39 9.15 1.17 9.06
CA ILE A 39 10.01 0.28 8.27
C ILE A 39 9.14 -0.66 7.45
N LYS A 40 8.11 -1.27 8.07
CA LYS A 40 7.14 -2.14 7.38
C LYS A 40 6.45 -1.41 6.22
N VAL A 41 6.01 -0.18 6.46
CA VAL A 41 5.35 0.67 5.46
C VAL A 41 6.27 0.97 4.29
N LYS A 42 7.52 1.36 4.55
CA LYS A 42 8.51 1.60 3.49
C LYS A 42 8.85 0.32 2.72
N ALA A 43 9.05 -0.80 3.42
CA ALA A 43 9.40 -2.08 2.80
C ALA A 43 8.32 -2.57 1.83
N VAL A 44 7.05 -2.55 2.26
CA VAL A 44 5.91 -2.90 1.39
C VAL A 44 5.80 -1.95 0.20
N TYR A 45 5.98 -0.65 0.41
CA TYR A 45 5.95 0.32 -0.67
C TYR A 45 7.04 0.06 -1.72
N LEU A 46 8.29 -0.17 -1.30
CA LEU A 46 9.40 -0.46 -2.21
C LEU A 46 9.15 -1.75 -2.99
N PHE A 47 8.71 -2.80 -2.31
CA PHE A 47 8.33 -4.06 -2.96
C PHE A 47 7.26 -3.84 -4.03
N LEU A 48 6.20 -3.10 -3.72
CA LEU A 48 5.12 -2.82 -4.68
C LEU A 48 5.56 -1.95 -5.86
N VAL A 49 6.56 -1.10 -5.67
CA VAL A 49 7.21 -0.36 -6.76
C VAL A 49 8.04 -1.31 -7.64
N GLU A 50 8.81 -2.22 -7.04
CA GLU A 50 9.62 -3.21 -7.78
C GLU A 50 8.75 -4.15 -8.63
N VAL A 51 7.61 -4.60 -8.10
CA VAL A 51 6.65 -5.43 -8.85
C VAL A 51 5.70 -4.62 -9.75
N ASN A 52 5.98 -3.34 -9.96
CA ASN A 52 5.21 -2.40 -10.81
C ASN A 52 3.70 -2.30 -10.45
N GLN A 53 3.34 -2.55 -9.19
CA GLN A 53 1.98 -2.40 -8.68
C GLN A 53 1.64 -0.94 -8.34
N ILE A 54 2.66 -0.14 -7.98
CA ILE A 54 2.52 1.27 -7.63
C ILE A 54 3.61 2.08 -8.33
N THR A 55 3.25 3.24 -8.86
CA THR A 55 4.23 4.19 -9.41
C THR A 55 5.10 4.79 -8.30
N PRO A 56 6.44 4.83 -8.47
CA PRO A 56 7.31 5.47 -7.50
C PRO A 56 6.96 6.95 -7.32
N LEU A 57 6.97 7.38 -6.06
CA LEU A 57 6.92 8.79 -5.68
C LEU A 57 8.26 9.46 -6.02
N PRO A 58 8.25 10.74 -6.43
CA PRO A 58 9.47 11.52 -6.58
C PRO A 58 10.11 11.73 -5.20
N ASP A 59 11.44 11.92 -5.17
CA ASP A 59 12.21 12.07 -3.93
C ASP A 59 11.68 13.16 -3.00
N SER A 60 11.23 14.28 -3.58
CA SER A 60 10.62 15.40 -2.83
C SER A 60 9.32 15.02 -2.09
N LYS A 61 8.69 13.90 -2.45
CA LYS A 61 7.44 13.40 -1.86
C LYS A 61 7.61 12.02 -1.20
N LEU A 62 8.85 11.55 -1.01
CA LEU A 62 9.14 10.29 -0.32
C LEU A 62 9.04 10.48 1.21
N ASP A 63 7.87 10.94 1.65
CA ASP A 63 7.52 11.11 3.06
C ASP A 63 6.59 10.00 3.54
N GLY A 64 6.63 9.71 4.84
CA GLY A 64 5.80 8.67 5.46
C GLY A 64 4.29 8.85 5.19
N ALA A 65 3.78 10.08 5.16
CA ALA A 65 2.37 10.34 4.86
C ALA A 65 2.02 10.04 3.39
N ASN A 66 2.88 10.44 2.46
CA ASN A 66 2.67 10.19 1.03
C ASN A 66 2.73 8.70 0.69
N ILE A 67 3.65 7.95 1.32
CA ILE A 67 3.75 6.50 1.15
C ILE A 67 2.46 5.81 1.65
N LYS A 68 1.97 6.18 2.84
CA LYS A 68 0.71 5.64 3.37
C LYS A 68 -0.46 5.89 2.43
N LYS A 69 -0.59 7.12 1.91
CA LYS A 69 -1.63 7.47 0.95
C LYS A 69 -1.55 6.65 -0.35
N ARG A 70 -0.34 6.35 -0.84
CA ARG A 70 -0.15 5.48 -2.01
C ARG A 70 -0.57 4.04 -1.73
N LEU A 71 -0.19 3.49 -0.59
CA LEU A 71 -0.62 2.15 -0.18
C LEU A 71 -2.14 2.05 -0.03
N ALA A 72 -2.76 3.08 0.58
CA ALA A 72 -4.21 3.16 0.73
C ALA A 72 -4.92 3.22 -0.63
N LEU A 73 -4.43 4.03 -1.58
CA LEU A 73 -4.96 4.10 -2.93
C LEU A 73 -4.80 2.78 -3.69
N TRP A 74 -3.64 2.13 -3.57
CA TRP A 74 -3.39 0.85 -4.22
C TRP A 74 -4.37 -0.23 -3.75
N ILE A 75 -4.50 -0.41 -2.42
CA ILE A 75 -5.41 -1.44 -1.90
C ILE A 75 -6.86 -1.09 -2.21
N HIS A 76 -7.24 0.18 -2.15
CA HIS A 76 -8.58 0.63 -2.52
C HIS A 76 -8.92 0.28 -3.98
N ASN A 77 -7.96 0.42 -4.89
CA ASN A 77 -8.14 0.02 -6.29
C ASN A 77 -8.13 -1.50 -6.49
N ALA A 78 -7.40 -2.24 -5.64
CA ALA A 78 -7.33 -3.70 -5.68
C ALA A 78 -8.57 -4.37 -5.05
N LEU A 79 -9.28 -3.70 -4.14
CA LEU A 79 -10.49 -4.21 -3.52
C LEU A 79 -11.67 -4.19 -4.51
N PRO A 80 -12.55 -5.22 -4.48
CA PRO A 80 -13.76 -5.24 -5.31
C PRO A 80 -14.71 -4.10 -4.94
N ASP A 81 -15.56 -3.66 -5.88
CA ASP A 81 -16.47 -2.52 -5.71
C ASP A 81 -17.51 -2.68 -4.59
N ASN A 82 -17.63 -3.88 -4.02
CA ASN A 82 -18.57 -4.22 -2.95
C ASN A 82 -17.91 -4.35 -1.57
N ASP A 83 -16.65 -3.89 -1.41
CA ASP A 83 -15.94 -3.97 -0.14
C ASP A 83 -16.30 -2.78 0.78
N PRO A 84 -16.56 -3.00 2.09
CA PRO A 84 -16.90 -1.93 3.04
C PRO A 84 -15.77 -0.92 3.31
N LEU A 85 -14.57 -1.16 2.78
CA LEU A 85 -13.42 -0.24 2.87
C LEU A 85 -13.18 0.56 1.58
N LYS A 86 -13.96 0.34 0.52
CA LYS A 86 -13.89 1.10 -0.74
C LYS A 86 -14.85 2.29 -0.76
#